data_AF-A0A377C8D8-F1
#
_entry.id   AF-A0A377C8D8-F1
#
_cell.length_a   1.000
_cell.length_b   1.000
_cell.length_c   1.000
_cell.angle_alpha   90.00
_cell.angle_beta   90.00
_cell.angle_gamma   90.00
#
_symmetry.space_group_name_H-M   'P 1'
#
loop_
_entity.id
_entity.type
_entity.pdbx_description
1 polymer ?
#
loop_
_entity_poly.entity_id
_entity_poly.type
_entity_poly.pdbx_seq_one_letter_code
_entity_poly.pdbx_strand_id
1 'polypeptide(L)' 'MTGAGEAKNWTLCLRNVVKVNGLQGGSQAESEQGLVVKPQGNALTITL' A
#
# COMPACT_ATOMS: atom_id res chain seq x y z
N MET A 1 -7.36 3.95 3.93
CA MET A 1 -7.87 2.63 4.39
C MET A 1 -7.41 2.39 5.81
N THR A 2 -8.22 1.68 6.59
CA THR A 2 -7.84 1.27 7.96
C THR A 2 -8.20 -0.21 8.13
N GLY A 3 -7.23 -1.04 8.50
CA GLY A 3 -7.44 -2.45 8.83
C GLY A 3 -7.71 -2.65 10.33
N ALA A 4 -8.60 -3.59 10.65
CA ALA A 4 -8.88 -4.01 12.02
C ALA A 4 -8.60 -5.52 12.19
N GLY A 5 -8.17 -5.91 13.39
CA GLY A 5 -7.74 -7.29 13.70
C GLY A 5 -6.22 -7.46 13.73
N GLU A 6 -5.77 -8.71 13.92
CA GLU A 6 -4.35 -9.05 13.97
C GLU A 6 -3.92 -9.69 12.63
N ALA A 7 -3.01 -9.03 11.93
CA ALA A 7 -2.35 -9.53 10.73
C ALA A 7 -0.89 -9.09 10.76
N LYS A 8 0.02 -9.90 10.22
CA LYS A 8 1.47 -9.62 10.25
C LYS A 8 2.06 -9.73 8.84
N ASN A 9 3.01 -8.85 8.53
CA ASN A 9 3.82 -8.85 7.30
C ASN A 9 3.02 -8.85 5.98
N TRP A 10 1.83 -8.26 5.95
CA TRP A 10 1.03 -8.15 4.73
C TRP A 10 1.48 -7.00 3.83
N THR A 11 1.09 -7.07 2.55
CA THR A 11 1.28 -6.03 1.53
C THR A 11 -0.02 -5.81 0.75
N LEU A 12 -0.17 -4.65 0.12
CA LEU A 12 -1.31 -4.30 -0.73
C LEU A 12 -0.82 -4.01 -2.15
N CYS A 13 -1.33 -4.73 -3.15
CA CYS A 13 -1.02 -4.45 -4.55
C CYS A 13 -2.14 -3.61 -5.20
N LEU A 14 -1.78 -2.44 -5.72
CA LEU A 14 -2.65 -1.62 -6.57
C LEU A 14 -2.49 -2.08 -8.01
N ARG A 15 -3.37 -2.99 -8.42
CA ARG A 15 -3.29 -3.62 -9.75
C ARG A 15 -3.41 -2.60 -10.87
N ASN A 16 -2.52 -2.68 -11.86
CA ASN A 16 -2.45 -1.79 -13.03
C ASN A 16 -2.20 -0.31 -12.71
N VAL A 17 -1.83 0.02 -11.46
CA VAL A 17 -1.40 1.37 -11.07
C VAL A 17 0.12 1.37 -10.97
N VAL A 18 0.78 2.11 -11.85
CA VAL A 18 2.27 2.16 -11.89
C VAL A 18 2.83 3.28 -11.02
N LYS A 19 2.04 4.31 -10.71
CA LYS A 19 2.45 5.47 -9.92
C LYS A 19 1.27 6.04 -9.15
N VAL A 20 1.56 6.58 -7.98
CA VAL A 20 0.63 7.36 -7.15
C VAL A 20 1.27 8.71 -6.84
N ASN A 21 0.46 9.76 -6.73
CA ASN A 21 0.92 11.09 -6.37
C ASN A 21 1.42 11.20 -4.92
N GLY A 22 0.90 10.37 -4.02
CA GLY A 22 1.34 10.38 -2.62
C GLY A 22 0.95 9.13 -1.84
N LEU A 23 1.77 8.82 -0.83
CA LEU A 23 1.57 7.71 0.10
C LEU A 23 1.88 8.19 1.52
N GLN A 24 1.00 7.87 2.47
CA GLN A 24 1.19 8.08 3.91
C GLN A 24 0.94 6.78 4.68
N GLY A 25 1.74 6.54 5.73
CA GLY A 25 1.60 5.37 6.60
C GLY A 25 2.21 4.08 6.04
N GLY A 26 3.05 4.16 5.00
CA GLY A 26 3.66 3.00 4.36
C GLY A 26 4.79 3.37 3.38
N SER A 27 5.41 2.34 2.81
CA SER A 27 6.37 2.44 1.71
C SER A 27 5.82 1.78 0.44
N GLN A 28 6.38 2.10 -0.72
CA GLN A 28 5.96 1.52 -2.01
C GLN A 28 7.14 0.93 -2.79
N ALA A 29 6.83 -0.07 -3.61
CA ALA A 29 7.73 -0.66 -4.59
C ALA A 29 6.95 -1.02 -5.86
N GLU A 30 7.60 -0.96 -7.01
CA GLU A 30 7.01 -1.38 -8.29
C GLU A 30 6.99 -2.90 -8.42
N SER A 31 5.99 -3.42 -9.13
CA SER A 31 5.92 -4.82 -9.54
C SER A 31 5.28 -4.93 -10.92
N GLU A 32 5.45 -6.07 -11.59
CA GLU A 32 4.83 -6.37 -12.89
C GLU A 32 3.30 -6.22 -12.88
N GLN A 33 2.68 -6.36 -11.70
CA GLN A 33 1.22 -6.30 -11.55
C GLN A 33 0.71 -4.90 -11.16
N GLY A 34 1.61 -3.98 -10.83
CA GLY A 34 1.31 -2.65 -10.29
C GLY A 34 2.08 -2.33 -9.01
N LEU A 35 1.73 -1.22 -8.37
CA LEU A 35 2.42 -0.70 -7.20
C LEU A 35 2.08 -1.52 -5.95
N VAL A 36 3.10 -2.04 -5.28
CA VAL A 36 2.98 -2.78 -4.02
C VAL A 36 3.27 -1.83 -2.86
N VAL A 37 2.33 -1.71 -1.94
CA VAL A 37 2.42 -0.90 -0.73
C VAL A 37 2.65 -1.80 0.47
N LYS A 38 3.67 -1.46 1.27
CA LYS A 38 3.94 -2.06 2.56
C LYS A 38 3.49 -1.12 3.69
N PRO A 39 2.50 -1.50 4.50
CA PRO A 39 2.06 -0.71 5.65
C PRO A 39 3.13 -0.64 6.75
N GLN A 40 3.22 0.51 7.41
CA GLN A 40 3.94 0.68 8.68
C GLN A 40 3.02 0.58 9.90
N GLY A 41 1.70 0.64 9.68
CA GLY A 41 0.67 0.46 10.69
C GLY A 41 -0.68 0.12 10.04
N ASN A 42 -1.75 0.21 10.81
CA ASN A 42 -3.07 -0.24 10.35
C ASN A 42 -3.78 0.75 9.42
N ALA A 43 -3.30 2.00 9.34
CA ALA A 43 -3.90 3.04 8.51
C ALA A 43 -2.94 3.46 7.38
N LEU A 44 -3.47 3.55 6.16
CA LEU A 44 -2.78 3.97 4.94
C LEU A 44 -3.61 4.98 4.18
N THR A 45 -2.98 6.02 3.64
CA THR A 45 -3.63 6.96 2.71
C THR A 45 -2.84 7.00 1.41
N ILE A 46 -3.53 6.76 0.30
CA ILE A 46 -2.96 6.77 -1.05
C ILE A 46 -3.69 7.88 -1.83
N THR A 47 -2.92 8.79 -2.43
CA THR A 47 -3.42 9.81 -3.35
C THR A 47 -2.98 9.42 -4.74
N LEU A 48 -3.94 9.19 -5.64
CA LEU A 48 -3.67 8.78 -7.03
C LEU A 48 -3.11 9.95 -7.84
#